data_AF-A0A7C3BRF7-F1
#
_entry.id   AF-A0A7C3BRF7-F1
#
_cell.length_a   1.000
_cell.length_b   1.000
_cell.length_c   1.000
_cell.angle_alpha   90.00
_cell.angle_beta   90.00
_cell.angle_gamma   90.00
#
_symmetry.space_group_name_H-M   'P 1'
#
loop_
_entity.id
_entity.type
_entity.pdbx_description
1 polymer ?
#
loop_
_entity_poly.entity_id
_entity_poly.type
_entity_poly.pdbx_seq_one_letter_code
_entity_poly.pdbx_strand_id
1 'polypeptide(L)'
;MDIQPEYITIVEGPPPEFQLIANRWAVSVVESVTENNVAMVEMRTFNGPDLVQRCQSAWAEGRPAYLDFPLGDGSREELEIIATRWDEVEEGHKLYLWLRIEGELEEIDLDVDIDEDALGFA
;
A
#
# COMPACT_ATOMS: atom_id res chain seq x y z
N MET A 1 -6.41 -13.99 22.27
CA MET A 1 -5.13 -14.08 21.54
C MET A 1 -5.01 -12.76 20.84
N ASP A 2 -4.17 -11.88 21.37
CA ASP A 2 -3.96 -10.55 20.83
C ASP A 2 -3.24 -10.69 19.48
N ILE A 3 -3.96 -10.44 18.39
CA ILE A 3 -3.39 -10.44 17.04
C ILE A 3 -2.58 -9.15 16.93
N GLN A 4 -1.24 -9.26 16.94
CA GLN A 4 -0.36 -8.11 16.78
C GLN A 4 -0.11 -7.88 15.28
N PRO A 5 -0.51 -6.72 14.71
CA PRO A 5 -0.25 -6.42 13.31
C PRO A 5 1.24 -6.34 12.99
N GLU A 6 1.58 -6.59 11.73
CA GLU A 6 2.92 -6.38 11.19
C GLU A 6 3.03 -5.00 10.56
N TYR A 7 4.09 -4.25 10.87
CA TYR A 7 4.27 -2.90 10.33
C TYR A 7 5.49 -2.78 9.42
N ILE A 8 5.27 -2.15 8.27
CA ILE A 8 6.30 -1.47 7.50
C ILE A 8 6.16 0.03 7.80
N THR A 9 7.20 0.64 8.36
CA THR A 9 7.15 2.05 8.79
C THR A 9 8.13 2.88 7.97
N ILE A 10 7.64 3.96 7.37
CA ILE A 10 8.48 4.99 6.77
C ILE A 10 8.94 5.92 7.90
N VAL A 11 10.21 5.79 8.27
CA VAL A 11 10.80 6.50 9.40
C VAL A 11 11.21 7.93 9.00
N GLU A 12 11.78 8.10 7.81
CA GLU A 12 12.25 9.38 7.29
C GLU A 12 11.99 9.46 5.78
N GLY A 13 11.54 10.62 5.31
CA GLY A 13 11.23 10.88 3.91
C GLY A 13 9.88 11.59 3.74
N PRO A 14 9.62 12.14 2.54
CA PRO A 14 8.29 12.61 2.19
C PRO A 14 7.29 11.43 2.20
N PRO A 15 5.98 11.72 2.31
CA PRO A 15 4.96 10.71 2.01
C PRO A 15 5.25 10.06 0.64
N PRO A 16 5.04 8.74 0.50
CA PRO A 16 5.24 8.08 -0.78
C PRO A 16 4.21 8.58 -1.79
N GLU A 17 4.54 8.50 -3.09
CA GLU A 17 3.58 8.80 -4.15
C GLU A 17 2.60 7.62 -4.28
N PHE A 18 1.30 7.92 -4.17
CA PHE A 18 0.24 6.92 -4.27
C PHE A 18 -0.31 6.92 -5.69
N GLN A 19 -0.28 5.76 -6.34
CA GLN A 19 -0.88 5.57 -7.65
C GLN A 19 -2.21 4.85 -7.46
N LEU A 20 -3.32 5.49 -7.84
CA LEU A 20 -4.62 4.83 -7.80
C LEU A 20 -4.66 3.73 -8.87
N ILE A 21 -4.86 2.50 -8.45
CA ILE A 21 -5.06 1.39 -9.38
C ILE A 21 -6.56 1.30 -9.64
N ALA A 22 -7.05 2.06 -10.61
CA ALA A 22 -8.35 1.74 -11.19
C ALA A 22 -8.23 0.38 -11.92
N ASN A 23 -9.37 -0.23 -12.25
CA ASN A 23 -9.53 -1.37 -13.16
C ASN A 23 -9.67 -2.75 -12.47
N ARG A 24 -10.93 -3.16 -12.27
CA ARG A 24 -11.59 -4.46 -12.56
C ARG A 24 -10.97 -5.84 -12.25
N TRP A 25 -9.67 -6.01 -11.97
CA TRP A 25 -9.08 -7.32 -11.59
C TRP A 25 -9.03 -7.54 -10.07
N ALA A 26 -8.98 -6.46 -9.27
CA ALA A 26 -9.10 -6.54 -7.81
C ALA A 26 -10.50 -7.01 -7.35
N VAL A 27 -11.50 -6.90 -8.23
CA VAL A 27 -12.89 -7.36 -8.02
C VAL A 27 -12.98 -8.90 -7.88
N SER A 28 -11.99 -9.68 -8.36
CA SER A 28 -12.02 -11.14 -8.21
C SER A 28 -11.34 -11.66 -6.93
N VAL A 29 -10.58 -10.82 -6.21
CA VAL A 29 -9.96 -11.19 -4.92
C VAL A 29 -10.78 -10.68 -3.73
N VAL A 30 -11.61 -9.65 -3.94
CA VAL A 30 -12.42 -9.02 -2.91
C VAL A 30 -13.90 -9.21 -3.23
N GLU A 31 -14.49 -10.31 -2.76
CA GLU A 31 -15.96 -10.40 -2.60
C GLU A 31 -16.38 -9.58 -1.36
N SER A 32 -16.07 -8.28 -1.35
CA SER A 32 -16.61 -7.35 -0.35
C SER A 32 -17.69 -6.51 -0.99
N VAL A 33 -18.78 -6.29 -0.26
CA VAL A 33 -19.95 -5.49 -0.67
C VAL A 33 -19.63 -3.98 -0.73
N THR A 34 -18.40 -3.59 -0.39
CA THR A 34 -17.89 -2.22 -0.40
C THR A 34 -16.96 -1.99 -1.58
N GLU A 35 -17.12 -0.84 -2.24
CA GLU A 35 -16.23 -0.37 -3.31
C GLU A 35 -14.86 -0.06 -2.69
N ASN A 36 -13.97 -1.05 -2.67
CA ASN A 36 -12.65 -0.89 -2.09
C ASN A 36 -11.68 -0.40 -3.16
N ASN A 37 -11.17 0.81 -2.97
CA ASN A 37 -10.09 1.35 -3.78
C ASN A 37 -8.76 0.72 -3.36
N VAL A 38 -7.87 0.52 -4.33
CA VAL A 38 -6.50 0.03 -4.09
C VAL A 38 -5.53 1.07 -4.61
N ALA A 39 -4.62 1.51 -3.76
CA ALA A 39 -3.47 2.29 -4.18
C ALA A 39 -2.22 1.41 -4.23
N MET A 40 -1.30 1.74 -5.13
CA MET A 40 0.03 1.17 -5.17
C MET A 40 1.05 2.25 -4.83
N VAL A 41 2.02 1.93 -3.98
CA VAL A 41 3.19 2.77 -3.75
C VAL A 41 4.45 2.04 -4.21
N GLU A 42 5.34 2.78 -4.87
CA GLU A 42 6.70 2.35 -5.20
C GLU A 42 7.69 3.09 -4.31
N MET A 43 8.51 2.35 -3.56
CA MET A 43 9.53 2.94 -2.69
C MET A 43 10.87 2.22 -2.82
N ARG A 44 11.95 2.97 -2.54
CA ARG A 44 13.29 2.39 -2.45
C ARG A 44 13.53 1.80 -1.07
N THR A 45 14.20 0.67 -1.03
CA THR A 45 14.62 0.03 0.21
C THR A 45 15.95 -0.67 0.03
N PHE A 46 16.70 -0.79 1.12
CA PHE A 46 17.90 -1.61 1.14
C PHE A 46 17.59 -3.08 1.46
N ASN A 47 16.36 -3.38 1.89
CA ASN A 47 15.98 -4.70 2.38
C ASN A 47 14.59 -5.17 1.90
N GLY A 48 14.37 -5.11 0.58
CA GLY A 48 13.12 -5.57 -0.05
C GLY A 48 12.74 -7.02 0.28
N PRO A 49 13.66 -8.00 0.15
CA PRO A 49 13.37 -9.40 0.43
C PRO A 49 12.85 -9.65 1.85
N ASP A 50 13.49 -9.10 2.88
CA ASP A 50 13.07 -9.34 4.27
C ASP A 50 11.73 -8.65 4.58
N LEU A 51 11.48 -7.46 4.03
CA LEU A 51 10.20 -6.76 4.21
C LEU A 51 9.03 -7.55 3.63
N VAL A 52 9.21 -8.10 2.42
CA VAL A 52 8.20 -8.97 1.80
C VAL A 52 7.99 -10.24 2.63
N GLN A 53 9.07 -10.88 3.09
CA GLN A 53 8.98 -12.08 3.92
C GLN A 53 8.25 -11.83 5.25
N ARG A 54 8.44 -10.66 5.88
CA ARG A 54 7.71 -10.28 7.11
C ARG A 54 6.20 -10.20 6.88
N CYS A 55 5.76 -9.55 5.81
CA CYS A 55 4.34 -9.48 5.44
C CYS A 55 3.77 -10.89 5.17
N GLN A 56 4.48 -11.71 4.39
CA GLN A 56 4.03 -13.06 4.08
C GLN A 56 3.92 -13.95 5.32
N SER A 57 4.89 -13.86 6.24
CA SER A 57 4.84 -14.59 7.51
C SER A 57 3.66 -14.13 8.38
N ALA A 58 3.41 -12.82 8.46
CA ALA A 58 2.27 -12.28 9.19
C ALA A 58 0.93 -12.78 8.63
N TRP A 59 0.75 -12.73 7.31
CA TRP A 59 -0.46 -13.23 6.66
C TRP A 59 -0.64 -14.74 6.84
N ALA A 60 0.44 -15.52 6.79
CA ALA A 60 0.39 -16.96 7.05
C ALA A 60 -0.05 -17.29 8.50
N GLU A 61 0.22 -16.38 9.44
CA GLU A 61 -0.23 -16.45 10.84
C GLU A 61 -1.63 -15.84 11.05
N GLY A 62 -2.28 -15.33 9.99
CA GLY A 62 -3.58 -14.65 10.07
C GLY A 62 -3.51 -13.25 10.70
N ARG A 63 -2.33 -12.62 10.70
CA ARG A 63 -2.11 -11.26 11.20
C ARG A 63 -2.13 -10.27 10.03
N PRO A 64 -2.81 -9.11 10.15
CA PRO A 64 -2.77 -8.08 9.13
C PRO A 64 -1.40 -7.41 9.07
N ALA A 65 -1.11 -6.78 7.94
CA ALA A 65 0.09 -5.96 7.75
C ALA A 65 -0.31 -4.54 7.36
N TYR A 66 0.38 -3.53 7.87
CA TYR A 66 0.08 -2.12 7.64
C TYR A 66 1.33 -1.35 7.21
N LEU A 67 1.11 -0.36 6.35
CA LEU A 67 2.08 0.69 6.05
C LEU A 67 1.78 1.88 6.95
N ASP A 68 2.76 2.27 7.76
CA ASP A 68 2.71 3.47 8.60
C ASP A 68 3.64 4.54 7.99
N PHE A 69 3.11 5.73 7.68
CA PHE A 69 3.84 6.78 6.99
C PHE A 69 3.48 8.19 7.50
N PRO A 70 4.41 9.16 7.42
CA PRO A 70 4.13 10.54 7.78
C PRO A 70 3.36 11.27 6.67
N LEU A 71 2.44 12.16 7.06
CA LEU A 71 1.79 13.14 6.18
C LEU A 71 2.56 14.47 6.17
N GLY A 72 2.19 15.36 5.22
CA GLY A 72 2.85 16.65 5.02
C GLY A 72 2.74 17.62 6.20
N ASP A 73 1.74 17.46 7.07
CA ASP A 73 1.53 18.24 8.29
C ASP A 73 2.27 17.66 9.52
N GLY A 74 2.95 16.51 9.35
CA GLY A 74 3.68 15.80 10.41
C GLY A 74 2.83 14.81 11.21
N SER A 75 1.54 14.66 10.88
CA SER A 75 0.72 13.54 11.38
C SER A 75 1.16 12.22 10.71
N ARG A 76 0.63 11.08 11.18
CA ARG A 76 0.92 9.76 10.61
C ARG A 76 -0.37 9.05 10.29
N GLU A 77 -0.35 8.33 9.17
CA GLU A 77 -1.47 7.52 8.69
C GLU A 77 -1.03 6.07 8.53
N GLU A 78 -2.02 5.16 8.63
CA GLU A 78 -1.84 3.72 8.53
C GLU A 78 -2.78 3.16 7.46
N LEU A 79 -2.24 2.44 6.48
CA LEU A 79 -3.03 1.75 5.45
C LEU A 79 -2.73 0.26 5.43
N GLU A 80 -3.77 -0.57 5.29
CA GLU A 80 -3.62 -2.03 5.25
C GLU A 80 -2.91 -2.45 3.95
N ILE A 81 -1.83 -3.22 4.09
CA ILE A 81 -1.11 -3.82 2.98
C ILE A 81 -1.83 -5.11 2.58
N ILE A 82 -2.31 -5.16 1.34
CA ILE A 82 -3.02 -6.31 0.77
C ILE A 82 -2.16 -7.15 -0.18
N ALA A 83 -1.07 -6.58 -0.69
CA ALA A 83 -0.05 -7.32 -1.44
C ALA A 83 1.30 -6.63 -1.35
N THR A 84 2.38 -7.40 -1.48
CA THR A 84 3.75 -6.89 -1.51
C THR A 84 4.58 -7.59 -2.58
N ARG A 85 5.50 -6.84 -3.18
CA ARG A 85 6.51 -7.36 -4.11
C ARG A 85 7.79 -6.55 -3.97
N TRP A 86 8.92 -7.18 -4.27
CA TRP A 86 10.19 -6.47 -4.45
C TRP A 86 10.82 -6.84 -5.80
N ASP A 87 11.66 -5.97 -6.31
CA ASP A 87 12.52 -6.22 -7.48
C ASP A 87 13.94 -5.69 -7.22
N GLU A 88 14.94 -6.35 -7.81
CA GLU A 88 16.33 -5.91 -7.81
C GLU A 88 16.58 -4.99 -9.00
N VAL A 89 17.13 -3.80 -8.74
CA VAL A 89 17.54 -2.81 -9.76
C VAL A 89 18.99 -2.40 -9.52
N GLU A 90 19.61 -1.73 -10.49
CA GLU A 90 21.01 -1.29 -10.39
C GLU A 90 21.29 -0.42 -9.14
N GLU A 91 20.28 0.28 -8.65
CA GLU A 91 20.37 1.21 -7.53
C GLU A 91 19.94 0.59 -6.18
N GLY A 92 19.68 -0.72 -6.11
CA GLY A 92 19.27 -1.43 -4.90
C GLY A 92 17.95 -2.19 -5.07
N HIS A 93 17.13 -2.25 -4.01
CA HIS A 93 15.82 -2.90 -4.10
C HIS A 93 14.69 -1.87 -4.25
N LYS A 94 13.76 -2.18 -5.15
CA LYS A 94 12.45 -1.53 -5.18
C LYS A 94 11.44 -2.38 -4.40
N LEU A 95 10.58 -1.72 -3.64
CA LEU A 95 9.47 -2.32 -2.92
C LEU A 95 8.16 -1.74 -3.46
N TYR A 96 7.24 -2.63 -3.76
CA TYR A 96 5.89 -2.35 -4.23
C TYR A 96 4.91 -2.82 -3.16
N LEU A 97 4.06 -1.90 -2.69
CA LEU A 97 2.99 -2.21 -1.74
C LEU A 97 1.66 -1.84 -2.36
N TRP A 98 0.70 -2.75 -2.29
CA TRP A 98 -0.70 -2.47 -2.59
C TRP A 98 -1.45 -2.27 -1.28
N LEU A 99 -2.15 -1.16 -1.19
CA LEU A 99 -2.76 -0.67 0.03
C LEU A 99 -4.27 -0.59 -0.18
N ARG A 100 -5.03 -1.09 0.80
CA ARG A 100 -6.48 -0.91 0.84
C ARG A 100 -6.77 0.51 1.28
N ILE A 101 -7.62 1.19 0.53
CA ILE A 101 -8.19 2.48 0.92
C ILE A 101 -9.63 2.24 1.38
N GLU A 102 -9.92 2.60 2.62
CA GLU A 102 -11.26 2.60 3.19
C GLU A 102 -11.88 4.00 3.02
N GLY A 103 -13.02 4.13 2.33
CA GLY A 103 -13.70 5.42 2.14
C GLY A 103 -13.44 6.10 0.78
N GLU A 104 -13.85 7.36 0.66
CA GLU A 104 -13.59 8.16 -0.55
C GLU A 104 -12.14 8.65 -0.55
N LEU A 105 -11.48 8.64 -1.71
CA LEU A 105 -10.08 9.09 -1.84
C LEU A 105 -9.86 10.52 -1.37
N GLU A 106 -10.89 11.35 -1.40
CA GLU A 106 -10.89 12.74 -0.93
C GLU A 106 -10.81 12.88 0.60
N GLU A 107 -11.08 11.82 1.37
CA GLU A 107 -11.03 11.84 2.83
C GLU A 107 -9.61 11.60 3.37
N ILE A 108 -8.74 11.00 2.57
CA ILE A 108 -7.34 10.77 2.92
C ILE A 108 -6.53 11.83 2.18
N ASP A 109 -5.79 12.68 2.91
CA ASP A 109 -4.95 13.76 2.35
C ASP A 109 -3.71 13.20 1.63
N LEU A 110 -3.95 12.32 0.67
CA LEU A 110 -2.97 11.69 -0.18
C LEU A 110 -2.93 12.46 -1.49
N ASP A 111 -1.72 12.83 -1.91
CA ASP A 111 -1.48 13.24 -3.29
C ASP A 111 -1.50 11.97 -4.14
N VAL A 112 -2.69 11.62 -4.63
CA VAL A 112 -2.93 10.43 -5.45
C VAL A 112 -2.83 10.83 -6.91
N ASP A 113 -1.83 10.27 -7.60
CA ASP A 113 -1.75 10.38 -9.05
C ASP A 113 -2.81 9.45 -9.65
N ILE A 114 -3.87 10.05 -10.20
CA ILE A 114 -4.94 9.33 -10.86
C ILE A 114 -4.57 9.21 -12.33
N ASP A 115 -4.36 7.98 -12.79
CA ASP A 115 -4.16 7.69 -14.20
C ASP A 115 -5.43 8.11 -14.99
N GLU A 116 -5.31 9.16 -15.83
CA GLU A 116 -6.45 9.76 -16.53
C GLU A 116 -7.15 8.78 -17.49
N ASP A 117 -6.40 7.81 -18.04
CA ASP A 117 -6.92 6.72 -18.87
C ASP A 117 -7.78 5.72 -18.07
N ALA A 118 -7.66 5.72 -16.74
CA ALA A 118 -8.38 4.84 -15.82
C ALA A 118 -9.74 5.40 -15.37
N LEU A 119 -10.01 6.70 -15.60
CA LEU A 119 -11.27 7.35 -15.24
C LEU A 119 -12.40 7.16 -16.25
N GLY A 120 -12.15 6.54 -17.41
CA GLY A 120 -13.20 6.14 -18.34
C GLY A 120 -14.07 7.27 -18.87
N PHE A 121 -13.61 8.53 -18.85
CA PHE A 121 -14.29 9.63 -19.52
C PHE A 121 -14.02 9.53 -21.03
N ALA A 122 -14.95 8.87 -21.73
CA ALA A 122 -15.08 8.90 -23.19
C ALA A 122 -15.51 10.29 -23.70
#